data_AF-A0A925E7C3-F1
#
_entry.id   AF-A0A925E7C3-F1
#
_cell.length_a   1.000
_cell.length_b   1.000
_cell.length_c   1.000
_cell.angle_alpha   90.00
_cell.angle_beta   90.00
_cell.angle_gamma   90.00
#
_symmetry.space_group_name_H-M   'P 1'
#
loop_
_entity.id
_entity.type
_entity.pdbx_description
1 polymer ?
#
loop_
_entity_poly.entity_id
_entity_poly.type
_entity_poly.pdbx_seq_one_letter_code
_entity_poly.pdbx_strand_id
1 'polypeptide(L)'
;MSEQEKAITTGMTQPSENVEIEYIVKTKRRSLLSRIGCLGAIVIWFFILLLPLFFFALAAREQITIRHSGDVPDKYEHPLLQFRLISDIEQRGLSITNSTVDRTGVTNLCVQTHVRYLLWEGQGDPATYHDLYTRSDEDSAWVFVTQDVGSCP
;
A
#
# COMPACT_ATOMS: atom_id res chain seq x y z
N MET A 1 -84.86 -20.49 64.39
CA MET A 1 -84.35 -21.76 64.97
C MET A 1 -83.93 -22.63 63.79
N SER A 2 -82.73 -23.20 63.83
CA SER A 2 -81.92 -23.77 62.71
C SER A 2 -81.18 -22.69 61.91
N GLU A 3 -79.86 -22.45 62.01
CA GLU A 3 -78.67 -23.33 62.01
C GLU A 3 -78.36 -23.88 60.61
N GLN A 4 -77.16 -23.52 60.10
CA GLN A 4 -76.40 -23.90 58.88
C GLN A 4 -75.80 -22.60 58.27
N GLU A 5 -74.53 -22.43 57.90
CA GLU A 5 -73.46 -23.37 57.59
C GLU A 5 -72.10 -22.63 57.68
N LYS A 6 -71.04 -23.34 58.07
CA LYS A 6 -69.65 -22.87 58.14
C LYS A 6 -69.08 -22.66 56.73
N ALA A 7 -68.34 -21.58 56.51
CA ALA A 7 -67.35 -21.50 55.44
C ALA A 7 -66.00 -21.00 55.98
N ILE A 8 -65.09 -21.95 56.16
CA ILE A 8 -63.64 -21.77 56.27
C ILE A 8 -63.13 -21.70 54.83
N THR A 9 -62.31 -20.71 54.44
CA THR A 9 -61.16 -20.91 53.53
C THR A 9 -60.24 -19.68 53.57
N THR A 10 -59.20 -19.78 54.41
CA THR A 10 -57.78 -19.53 54.11
C THR A 10 -57.46 -18.63 52.91
N GLY A 11 -57.12 -17.37 53.19
CA GLY A 11 -56.41 -16.51 52.24
C GLY A 11 -54.98 -17.02 52.03
N MET A 12 -54.66 -17.36 50.78
CA MET A 12 -53.35 -17.82 50.34
C MET A 12 -52.29 -16.73 50.46
N THR A 13 -51.24 -17.01 51.22
CA THR A 13 -49.94 -16.34 51.16
C THR A 13 -49.29 -16.66 49.81
N GLN A 14 -49.12 -15.68 48.92
CA GLN A 14 -48.28 -15.83 47.72
C GLN A 14 -46.80 -15.87 48.13
N PRO A 15 -46.02 -16.86 47.67
CA PRO A 15 -44.57 -16.84 47.82
C PRO A 15 -43.97 -15.84 46.81
N SER A 16 -43.17 -14.90 47.31
CA SER A 16 -42.30 -14.05 46.51
C SER A 16 -41.22 -14.90 45.85
N GLU A 17 -41.43 -15.22 44.58
CA GLU A 17 -40.44 -15.86 43.71
C GLU A 17 -39.34 -14.83 43.40
N ASN A 18 -38.24 -14.91 44.14
CA ASN A 18 -37.00 -14.20 43.82
C ASN A 18 -36.44 -14.76 42.52
N VAL A 19 -36.80 -14.14 41.40
CA VAL A 19 -36.17 -14.43 40.11
C VAL A 19 -34.77 -13.82 40.15
N GLU A 20 -33.78 -14.62 40.57
CA GLU A 20 -32.37 -14.35 40.30
C GLU A 20 -32.17 -14.32 38.79
N ILE A 21 -32.10 -13.13 38.21
CA ILE A 21 -31.70 -12.95 36.83
C ILE A 21 -30.20 -13.23 36.79
N GLU A 22 -29.86 -14.49 36.53
CA GLU A 22 -28.52 -14.95 36.19
C GLU A 22 -28.06 -14.19 34.95
N TYR A 23 -27.31 -13.11 35.17
CA TYR A 23 -26.73 -12.32 34.10
C TYR A 23 -25.61 -13.16 33.48
N ILE A 24 -25.93 -13.90 32.42
CA ILE A 24 -24.92 -14.55 31.60
C ILE A 24 -24.09 -13.45 30.94
N VAL A 25 -23.00 -13.06 31.59
CA VAL A 25 -21.94 -12.26 30.97
C VAL A 25 -21.35 -13.15 29.89
N LYS A 26 -21.91 -13.10 28.68
CA LYS A 26 -21.26 -13.61 27.48
C LYS A 26 -19.98 -12.80 27.31
N THR A 27 -18.89 -13.30 27.89
CA THR A 27 -17.53 -12.88 27.56
C THR A 27 -17.32 -13.26 26.10
N LYS A 28 -17.68 -12.32 25.21
CA LYS A 28 -17.50 -12.45 23.77
C LYS A 28 -16.01 -12.71 23.55
N ARG A 29 -15.63 -13.96 23.24
CA ARG A 29 -14.29 -14.34 22.80
C ARG A 29 -13.89 -13.32 21.74
N ARG A 30 -13.01 -12.39 22.11
CA ARG A 30 -12.52 -11.35 21.20
C ARG A 30 -11.70 -12.09 20.14
N SER A 31 -12.33 -12.37 19.00
CA SER A 31 -11.67 -13.11 17.93
C SER A 31 -10.46 -12.31 17.44
N LEU A 32 -9.34 -12.98 17.24
CA LEU A 32 -8.14 -12.37 16.65
C LEU A 32 -8.45 -11.72 15.30
N LEU A 33 -9.47 -12.24 14.58
CA LEU A 33 -10.04 -11.64 13.37
C LEU A 33 -10.50 -10.19 13.57
N SER A 34 -11.11 -9.87 14.73
CA SER A 34 -11.54 -8.49 15.03
C SER A 34 -10.36 -7.53 15.24
N ARG A 35 -9.20 -8.05 15.71
CA ARG A 35 -7.99 -7.24 15.91
C ARG A 35 -7.30 -6.95 14.58
N ILE A 36 -7.24 -7.92 13.66
CA ILE A 36 -6.67 -7.73 12.32
C ILE A 36 -7.53 -6.75 11.51
N GLY A 37 -8.86 -6.87 11.58
CA GLY A 37 -9.77 -5.92 10.93
C GLY A 37 -9.60 -4.49 11.45
N CYS A 38 -9.48 -4.31 12.77
CA CYS A 38 -9.24 -2.99 13.38
C CYS A 38 -7.88 -2.41 12.96
N LEU A 39 -6.81 -3.22 12.99
CA LEU A 39 -5.49 -2.77 12.56
C LEU A 39 -5.47 -2.39 11.08
N GLY A 40 -6.11 -3.20 10.23
CA GLY A 40 -6.25 -2.91 8.80
C GLY A 40 -7.02 -1.60 8.55
N ALA A 41 -8.12 -1.37 9.27
CA ALA A 41 -8.88 -0.12 9.17
C ALA A 41 -8.03 1.10 9.58
N ILE A 42 -7.22 1.00 10.63
CA ILE A 42 -6.30 2.07 11.06
C ILE A 42 -5.24 2.34 9.98
N VAL A 43 -4.64 1.30 9.40
CA VAL A 43 -3.65 1.44 8.34
C VAL A 43 -4.25 2.10 7.10
N ILE A 44 -5.42 1.63 6.65
CA ILE A 44 -6.14 2.22 5.50
C ILE A 44 -6.49 3.68 5.78
N TRP A 45 -7.00 3.98 6.97
CA TRP A 45 -7.32 5.35 7.39
C TRP A 45 -6.11 6.27 7.34
N PHE A 46 -4.96 5.78 7.82
CA PHE A 46 -3.71 6.52 7.76
C PHE A 46 -3.29 6.83 6.32
N PHE A 47 -3.39 5.86 5.40
CA PHE A 47 -3.11 6.10 3.98
C PHE A 47 -4.04 7.14 3.36
N ILE A 48 -5.34 7.12 3.70
CA ILE A 48 -6.31 8.12 3.20
C ILE A 48 -5.91 9.54 3.64
N LEU A 49 -5.44 9.71 4.88
CA LEU A 49 -4.98 11.02 5.38
C LEU A 49 -3.64 11.45 4.78
N LEU A 50 -2.74 10.50 4.47
CA LEU A 50 -1.42 10.78 3.91
C LEU A 50 -1.45 11.07 2.41
N LEU A 51 -2.40 10.48 1.69
CA LEU A 51 -2.54 10.63 0.25
C LEU A 51 -2.60 12.10 -0.22
N PRO A 52 -3.42 13.00 0.35
CA PRO A 52 -3.43 14.41 -0.06
C PRO A 52 -2.10 15.13 0.22
N LEU A 53 -1.44 14.81 1.36
CA LEU A 53 -0.10 15.34 1.68
C LEU A 53 0.95 14.86 0.67
N PHE A 54 0.87 13.60 0.25
CA PHE A 54 1.75 13.03 -0.77
C PHE A 54 1.56 13.71 -2.12
N PHE A 55 0.31 13.92 -2.56
CA PHE A 55 0.03 14.67 -3.79
C PHE A 55 0.50 16.12 -3.71
N PHE A 56 0.32 16.78 -2.56
CA PHE A 56 0.84 18.14 -2.35
C PHE A 56 2.37 18.17 -2.43
N ALA A 57 3.06 17.20 -1.83
CA ALA A 57 4.52 17.09 -1.92
C ALA A 57 5.00 16.83 -3.35
N LEU A 58 4.29 16.00 -4.13
CA LEU A 58 4.56 15.79 -5.55
C LEU A 58 4.35 17.07 -6.36
N ALA A 59 3.25 17.80 -6.12
CA ALA A 59 2.98 19.05 -6.80
C ALA A 59 4.04 20.13 -6.50
N ALA A 60 4.59 20.15 -5.27
CA ALA A 60 5.60 21.13 -4.88
C ALA A 60 7.01 20.84 -5.43
N ARG A 61 7.36 19.56 -5.63
CA ARG A 61 8.71 19.14 -6.05
C ARG A 61 8.78 18.66 -7.49
N GLU A 62 7.64 18.45 -8.14
CA GLU A 62 7.41 17.85 -9.46
C GLU A 62 7.92 16.40 -9.61
N GLN A 63 8.98 16.02 -8.91
CA GLN A 63 9.54 14.68 -8.93
C GLN A 63 10.05 14.22 -7.55
N ILE A 64 9.87 12.94 -7.28
CA ILE A 64 10.43 12.22 -6.14
C ILE A 64 11.27 11.09 -6.69
N THR A 65 12.59 11.13 -6.48
CA THR A 65 13.55 10.15 -7.01
C THR A 65 14.26 9.40 -5.89
N ILE A 66 14.22 8.07 -5.97
CA ILE A 66 15.03 7.15 -5.18
C ILE A 66 16.13 6.63 -6.11
N ARG A 67 17.39 6.86 -5.72
CA ARG A 67 18.56 6.49 -6.54
C ARG A 67 19.01 5.08 -6.20
N HIS A 68 19.63 4.41 -7.16
CA HIS A 68 20.29 3.12 -6.91
C HIS A 68 21.44 3.28 -5.93
N SER A 69 21.51 2.37 -4.96
CA SER A 69 22.67 2.18 -4.08
C SER A 69 23.61 1.15 -4.72
N GLY A 70 24.84 1.56 -5.09
CA GLY A 70 25.85 0.65 -5.65
C GLY A 70 26.69 1.28 -6.77
N ASP A 71 27.44 0.44 -7.47
CA ASP A 71 28.21 0.81 -8.66
C ASP A 71 27.35 0.64 -9.92
N VAL A 72 26.58 1.69 -10.23
CA VAL A 72 25.69 1.77 -11.40
C VAL A 72 25.99 3.11 -12.07
N PRO A 73 26.25 3.14 -13.39
CA PRO A 73 26.44 4.38 -14.13
C PRO A 73 25.20 5.27 -14.04
N ASP A 74 25.42 6.58 -14.08
CA ASP A 74 24.37 7.59 -14.26
C ASP A 74 23.13 7.37 -13.38
N LYS A 75 23.35 7.27 -12.06
CA LYS A 75 22.31 7.04 -11.02
C LYS A 75 21.16 8.05 -11.04
N TYR A 76 21.35 9.18 -11.70
CA TYR A 76 20.33 10.21 -11.89
C TYR A 76 19.44 9.92 -13.11
N GLU A 77 20.00 9.32 -14.16
CA GLU A 77 19.31 8.93 -15.39
C GLU A 77 18.60 7.59 -15.23
N HIS A 78 19.14 6.71 -14.37
CA HIS A 78 18.54 5.44 -14.01
C HIS A 78 18.13 5.41 -12.53
N PRO A 79 17.01 6.03 -12.13
CA PRO A 79 16.53 5.95 -10.76
C PRO A 79 15.93 4.57 -10.47
N LEU A 80 16.20 4.05 -9.27
CA LEU A 80 15.56 2.83 -8.78
C LEU A 80 14.03 2.97 -8.77
N LEU A 81 13.55 4.13 -8.33
CA LEU A 81 12.14 4.48 -8.40
C LEU A 81 11.99 5.98 -8.49
N GLN A 82 11.21 6.45 -9.46
CA GLN A 82 10.90 7.86 -9.64
C GLN A 82 9.43 8.03 -9.90
N PHE A 83 8.84 8.97 -9.18
CA PHE A 83 7.51 9.51 -9.47
C PHE A 83 7.69 10.92 -10.00
N ARG A 84 7.15 11.22 -11.17
CA ARG A 84 7.17 12.56 -11.76
C ARG A 84 5.75 12.96 -12.12
N LEU A 85 5.31 14.10 -11.60
CA LEU A 85 4.08 14.75 -12.04
C LEU A 85 4.40 15.55 -13.30
N ILE A 86 3.70 15.24 -14.38
CA ILE A 86 3.78 15.94 -15.66
C ILE A 86 2.59 16.90 -15.71
N SER A 87 2.86 18.20 -15.84
CA SER A 87 1.86 19.27 -15.84
C SER A 87 2.05 20.24 -17.00
N ASP A 88 2.50 19.73 -18.14
CA ASP A 88 2.67 20.51 -19.37
C ASP A 88 1.30 20.83 -20.00
N ILE A 89 1.29 21.74 -20.98
CA ILE A 89 0.08 22.19 -21.67
C ILE A 89 -0.54 21.08 -22.53
N GLU A 90 0.29 20.25 -23.17
CA GLU A 90 -0.14 19.15 -24.03
C GLU A 90 -0.02 17.77 -23.36
N GLN A 91 0.66 17.70 -22.21
CA GLN A 91 0.97 16.44 -21.53
C GLN A 91 0.73 16.56 -20.04
N ARG A 92 -0.11 15.68 -19.49
CA ARG A 92 -0.48 15.67 -18.08
C ARG A 92 -0.56 14.24 -17.56
N GLY A 93 -0.14 14.06 -16.32
CA GLY A 93 -0.32 12.80 -15.62
C GLY A 93 0.82 12.50 -14.65
N LEU A 94 0.84 11.28 -14.15
CA LEU A 94 1.88 10.80 -13.25
C LEU A 94 2.73 9.75 -13.96
N SER A 95 4.01 10.05 -14.18
CA SER A 95 5.00 9.10 -14.66
C SER A 95 5.61 8.36 -13.48
N ILE A 96 5.67 7.03 -13.58
CA ILE A 96 6.36 6.14 -12.68
C ILE A 96 7.48 5.48 -13.47
N THR A 97 8.71 5.79 -13.10
CA THR A 97 9.91 5.21 -13.69
C THR A 97 10.59 4.30 -12.68
N ASN A 98 10.99 3.11 -13.10
CA ASN A 98 11.75 2.18 -12.27
C ASN A 98 12.82 1.53 -13.14
N SER A 99 14.07 1.53 -12.68
CA SER A 99 15.14 0.79 -13.33
C SER A 99 15.59 -0.43 -12.54
N THR A 100 15.83 -1.51 -13.25
CA THR A 100 16.46 -2.74 -12.76
C THR A 100 17.82 -2.90 -13.41
N VAL A 101 18.81 -3.32 -12.64
CA VAL A 101 20.18 -3.51 -13.15
C VAL A 101 20.46 -5.00 -13.20
N ASP A 102 20.77 -5.50 -14.38
CA ASP A 102 21.28 -6.83 -14.62
C ASP A 102 22.79 -6.78 -14.90
N ARG A 103 23.56 -7.68 -14.31
CA ARG A 103 25.02 -7.73 -14.46
C ARG A 103 25.42 -9.05 -15.08
N THR A 104 25.96 -8.98 -16.29
CA THR A 104 26.48 -10.14 -17.00
C THR A 104 28.00 -10.18 -16.83
N GLY A 105 28.44 -10.76 -15.71
CA GLY A 105 29.86 -10.82 -15.35
C GLY A 105 30.37 -9.54 -14.68
N VAL A 106 31.70 -9.31 -14.75
CA VAL A 106 32.35 -8.18 -14.07
C VAL A 106 32.40 -6.93 -14.96
N THR A 107 32.34 -7.11 -16.29
CA THR A 107 32.61 -6.06 -17.27
C THR A 107 31.39 -5.57 -18.03
N ASN A 108 30.25 -6.26 -17.94
CA ASN A 108 29.03 -5.86 -18.66
C ASN A 108 27.86 -5.66 -17.70
N LEU A 109 27.10 -4.61 -17.94
CA LEU A 109 25.97 -4.20 -17.13
C LEU A 109 24.85 -3.75 -18.06
N CYS A 110 23.64 -4.26 -17.84
CA CYS A 110 22.45 -3.88 -18.56
C CYS A 110 21.47 -3.21 -17.60
N VAL A 111 21.06 -1.98 -17.89
CA VAL A 111 20.06 -1.26 -17.08
C VAL A 111 18.75 -1.23 -17.84
N GLN A 112 17.74 -1.91 -17.30
CA GLN A 112 16.40 -1.90 -17.86
C GLN A 112 15.52 -0.88 -17.14
N THR A 113 15.11 0.16 -17.86
CA THR A 113 14.27 1.24 -17.35
C THR A 113 12.84 1.09 -17.85
N HIS A 114 11.90 0.94 -16.92
CA HIS A 114 10.48 0.85 -17.18
C HIS A 114 9.82 2.20 -16.91
N VAL A 115 9.10 2.73 -17.89
CA VAL A 115 8.31 3.95 -17.75
C VAL A 115 6.84 3.61 -17.89
N ARG A 116 6.05 3.96 -16.88
CA ARG A 116 4.60 3.77 -16.87
C ARG A 116 3.91 5.08 -16.54
N TYR A 117 2.74 5.27 -17.10
CA TYR A 117 1.94 6.46 -16.84
C TYR A 117 0.63 6.10 -16.15
N LEU A 118 0.21 6.93 -15.19
CA LEU A 118 -1.08 6.91 -14.52
C LEU A 118 -1.80 8.23 -14.77
N LEU A 119 -3.12 8.16 -15.01
CA LEU A 119 -3.94 9.34 -15.31
C LEU A 119 -3.33 10.20 -16.44
N TRP A 120 -2.88 9.51 -17.50
CA TRP A 120 -2.12 10.12 -18.60
C TRP A 120 -3.04 10.74 -19.63
N GLU A 121 -2.72 11.96 -20.01
CA GLU A 121 -3.31 12.72 -21.10
C GLU A 121 -2.14 13.34 -21.89
N GLY A 122 -1.78 12.75 -23.02
CA GLY A 122 -0.64 13.19 -23.82
C GLY A 122 -0.25 12.19 -24.90
N GLN A 123 0.87 12.46 -25.57
CA GLN A 123 1.49 11.55 -26.55
C GLN A 123 2.62 10.76 -25.88
N GLY A 124 2.54 9.43 -25.91
CA GLY A 124 3.56 8.55 -25.34
C GLY A 124 2.94 7.32 -24.68
N ASP A 125 3.39 6.14 -25.10
CA ASP A 125 2.98 4.87 -24.51
C ASP A 125 3.96 4.43 -23.41
N PRO A 126 3.51 3.61 -22.44
CA PRO A 126 4.42 2.94 -21.52
C PRO A 126 5.47 2.15 -22.30
N ALA A 127 6.73 2.35 -21.95
CA ALA A 127 7.86 1.77 -22.67
C ALA A 127 8.91 1.21 -21.71
N THR A 128 9.64 0.22 -22.21
CA THR A 128 10.82 -0.34 -21.53
C THR A 128 12.03 -0.08 -22.40
N TYR A 129 13.03 0.57 -21.82
CA TYR A 129 14.32 0.84 -22.44
C TYR A 129 15.37 -0.02 -21.77
N HIS A 130 16.39 -0.44 -22.51
CA HIS A 130 17.57 -1.04 -21.92
C HIS A 130 18.83 -0.35 -22.42
N ASP A 131 19.72 -0.08 -21.47
CA ASP A 131 20.97 0.63 -21.71
C ASP A 131 22.12 -0.31 -21.34
N LEU A 132 23.01 -0.55 -22.30
CA LEU A 132 24.12 -1.46 -22.16
C LEU A 132 25.39 -0.68 -21.85
N TYR A 133 26.06 -1.08 -20.78
CA TYR A 133 27.31 -0.51 -20.31
C TYR A 133 28.38 -1.57 -20.27
N THR A 134 29.61 -1.19 -20.64
CA THR A 134 30.78 -2.05 -20.55
C THR A 134 31.92 -1.33 -19.86
N ARG A 135 32.85 -2.08 -19.27
CA ARG A 135 34.07 -1.57 -18.65
C ARG A 135 35.21 -2.56 -18.88
N SER A 136 36.45 -2.09 -18.96
CA SER A 136 37.61 -2.97 -19.21
C SER A 136 37.92 -3.85 -18.00
N ASP A 137 37.83 -3.28 -16.81
CA ASP A 137 38.26 -3.85 -15.53
C ASP A 137 37.29 -3.44 -14.41
N GLU A 138 37.33 -4.11 -13.25
CA GLU A 138 36.43 -3.80 -12.12
C GLU A 138 36.56 -2.36 -11.60
N ASP A 139 37.76 -1.79 -11.65
CA ASP A 139 38.03 -0.42 -11.18
C ASP A 139 37.83 0.66 -12.27
N SER A 140 37.55 0.24 -13.51
CA SER A 140 37.37 1.16 -14.63
C SER A 140 35.95 1.75 -14.67
N ALA A 141 35.85 2.97 -15.18
CA ALA A 141 34.56 3.63 -15.34
C ALA A 141 33.69 2.91 -16.38
N TRP A 142 32.38 2.85 -16.12
CA TRP A 142 31.41 2.34 -17.06
C TRP A 142 31.36 3.23 -18.32
N VAL A 143 31.34 2.59 -19.48
CA VAL A 143 31.21 3.22 -20.78
C VAL A 143 29.89 2.79 -21.39
N PHE A 144 29.09 3.77 -21.79
CA PHE A 144 27.84 3.55 -22.52
C PHE A 144 28.13 2.93 -23.90
N VAL A 145 27.44 1.83 -24.20
CA VAL A 145 27.60 1.10 -25.47
C VAL A 145 26.42 1.39 -26.38
N THR A 146 25.20 1.10 -25.91
CA THR A 146 23.98 1.23 -26.72
C THR A 146 22.75 1.38 -25.84
N GLN A 147 21.71 1.98 -26.41
CA GLN A 147 20.37 2.05 -25.85
C GLN A 147 19.39 1.54 -26.90
N ASP A 148 18.49 0.65 -26.50
CA ASP A 148 17.43 0.12 -27.38
C ASP A 148 16.13 -0.12 -26.59
N VAL A 149 15.02 -0.28 -27.31
CA VAL A 149 13.69 -0.51 -26.74
C VAL A 149 13.51 -2.02 -26.56
N GLY A 150 13.25 -2.45 -25.33
CA GLY A 150 13.05 -3.86 -25.01
C GLY A 150 13.61 -4.24 -23.65
N SER A 151 13.81 -5.54 -23.45
CA SER A 151 14.36 -6.09 -22.20
C SER A 151 15.83 -6.42 -22.36
N CYS A 152 16.56 -6.46 -21.25
CA CYS A 152 17.90 -7.05 -21.22
C CYS A 152 17.84 -8.53 -21.65
N PRO A 153 18.81 -9.02 -22.44
CA PRO A 153 18.88 -10.41 -22.91
C PRO A 153 19.24 -11.42 -21.81
#